data_AF-A0AAW4ZP55-F1
#
_entry.id   AF-A0AAW4ZP55-F1
#
_cell.length_a   1.000
_cell.length_b   1.000
_cell.length_c   1.000
_cell.angle_alpha   90.00
_cell.angle_beta   90.00
_cell.angle_gamma   90.00
#
_symmetry.space_group_name_H-M   'P 1'
#
loop_
_entity.id
_entity.type
_entity.pdbx_description
1 polymer ?
#
loop_
_entity_poly.entity_id
_entity_poly.type
_entity_poly.pdbx_seq_one_letter_code
_entity_poly.pdbx_strand_id
1 'polypeptide(L)'
;MVNVRERVPLNVGINSDIPAELLSFNGLESGKEHIALIFKEADKILVPLVRMHSECLTGDVFHSSRCDCGEQLVETIEKMTEQG
;
A
#
# COMPACT_ATOMS: atom_id res chain seq x y z
N MET A 1 2.46 -22.20 -1.91
CA MET A 1 1.54 -21.55 -0.95
C MET A 1 2.10 -20.16 -0.70
N VAL A 2 1.28 -19.12 -0.74
CA VAL A 2 1.73 -17.73 -0.54
C VAL A 2 2.04 -17.51 0.93
N ASN A 3 3.15 -16.84 1.24
CA ASN A 3 3.53 -16.51 2.61
C ASN A 3 4.11 -15.09 2.70
N VAL A 4 3.98 -14.46 3.87
CA VAL A 4 4.68 -13.20 4.18
C VAL A 4 6.17 -13.48 4.23
N ARG A 5 6.95 -12.65 3.55
CA ARG A 5 8.41 -12.72 3.51
C ARG A 5 9.00 -11.76 4.55
N GLU A 6 8.67 -10.48 4.46
CA GLU A 6 9.10 -9.45 5.40
C GLU A 6 7.89 -8.69 5.94
N ARG A 7 8.02 -8.18 7.17
CA ARG A 7 7.10 -7.21 7.80
C ARG A 7 7.95 -6.15 8.48
N VAL A 8 7.91 -4.91 7.98
CA VAL A 8 8.77 -3.83 8.46
C VAL A 8 7.97 -2.56 8.72
N PRO A 9 8.27 -1.79 9.77
CA PRO A 9 7.68 -0.47 9.95
C PRO A 9 8.16 0.49 8.86
N LEU A 10 7.26 1.30 8.32
CA LEU A 10 7.54 2.27 7.26
C LEU A 10 6.63 3.48 7.42
N ASN A 11 7.20 4.68 7.32
CA ASN A 11 6.39 5.88 7.17
C ASN A 11 6.07 6.12 5.69
N VAL A 12 4.80 6.42 5.41
CA VAL A 12 4.27 6.66 4.07
C VAL A 12 3.61 8.04 3.97
N GLY A 13 3.03 8.35 2.82
CA GLY A 13 2.43 9.65 2.53
C GLY A 13 3.42 10.65 1.95
N ILE A 14 2.88 11.77 1.44
CA ILE A 14 3.66 12.80 0.74
C ILE A 14 4.79 13.37 1.62
N ASN A 15 4.56 13.45 2.94
CA ASN A 15 5.52 13.98 3.92
C ASN A 15 6.29 12.89 4.68
N SER A 16 6.07 11.60 4.37
CA SER A 16 6.69 10.46 5.06
C SER A 16 6.50 10.48 6.59
N ASP A 17 5.31 10.85 7.03
CA ASP A 17 4.93 11.07 8.43
C ASP A 17 3.79 10.14 8.90
N ILE A 18 3.20 9.37 7.99
CA ILE A 18 2.12 8.44 8.31
C ILE A 18 2.71 7.06 8.64
N PRO A 19 2.60 6.57 9.89
CA PRO A 19 3.13 5.25 10.24
C PRO A 19 2.28 4.13 9.63
N ALA A 20 2.95 3.17 8.99
CA ALA A 20 2.37 1.94 8.47
C ALA A 20 3.35 0.76 8.64
N GLU A 21 2.88 -0.45 8.34
CA GLU A 21 3.73 -1.62 8.19
C GLU A 21 3.71 -2.09 6.74
N LEU A 22 4.88 -2.26 6.14
CA LEU A 22 5.03 -2.85 4.82
C LEU A 22 5.24 -4.35 4.96
N LEU A 23 4.41 -5.12 4.26
CA LEU A 23 4.56 -6.56 4.11
C LEU A 23 4.92 -6.90 2.67
N SER A 24 5.87 -7.81 2.48
CA SER A 24 6.15 -8.43 1.17
C SER A 24 5.77 -9.91 1.17
N PHE A 25 5.57 -10.49 0.00
CA PHE A 25 5.08 -11.86 -0.16
C PHE A 25 6.01 -12.73 -1.02
N ASN A 26 6.09 -14.01 -0.69
CA ASN A 26 6.69 -15.07 -1.50
C ASN A 26 5.63 -16.05 -2.01
N GLY A 27 5.90 -16.70 -3.15
CA GLY A 27 5.06 -17.79 -3.66
C GLY A 27 3.79 -17.35 -4.38
N LEU A 28 3.70 -16.08 -4.80
CA LEU A 28 2.64 -15.58 -5.70
C LEU A 28 2.87 -16.08 -7.14
N GLU A 29 1.79 -16.46 -7.83
CA GLU A 29 1.87 -17.02 -9.19
C GLU A 29 2.49 -16.09 -10.22
N SER A 30 2.39 -14.77 -10.02
CA SER A 30 2.91 -13.80 -10.97
C SER A 30 4.44 -13.77 -11.05
N GLY A 31 5.14 -14.40 -10.09
CA GLY A 31 6.61 -14.34 -9.98
C GLY A 31 7.18 -12.95 -9.69
N LYS A 32 6.31 -11.96 -9.45
CA LYS A 32 6.66 -10.58 -9.10
C LYS A 32 6.54 -10.37 -7.60
N GLU A 33 7.31 -9.43 -7.08
CA GLU A 33 7.13 -8.95 -5.72
C GLU A 33 5.89 -8.07 -5.66
N HIS A 34 5.04 -8.33 -4.66
CA HIS A 34 3.90 -7.50 -4.31
C HIS A 34 4.05 -7.09 -2.86
N ILE A 35 3.48 -5.95 -2.52
CA ILE A 35 3.51 -5.41 -1.17
C ILE A 35 2.10 -5.13 -0.65
N ALA A 36 1.95 -5.14 0.66
CA ALA A 36 0.80 -4.60 1.36
C ALA A 36 1.26 -3.54 2.35
N LEU A 37 0.47 -2.47 2.49
CA LEU A 37 0.63 -1.48 3.55
C LEU A 37 -0.50 -1.69 4.56
N ILE A 38 -0.13 -1.94 5.81
CA ILE A 38 -1.06 -2.15 6.91
C ILE A 38 -1.05 -0.91 7.79
N PHE A 39 -2.23 -0.33 7.97
CA PHE A 39 -2.47 0.82 8.84
C PHE A 39 -3.15 0.33 10.12
N LYS A 40 -2.76 0.87 11.27
CA LYS A 40 -3.37 0.63 12.60
C LYS A 40 -3.78 -0.83 12.90
N GLU A 41 -2.95 -1.80 12.52
CA GLU A 41 -3.21 -3.24 12.72
C GLU A 41 -4.52 -3.72 12.06
N ALA A 42 -4.90 -3.14 10.92
CA ALA A 42 -6.10 -3.49 10.18
C ALA A 42 -6.18 -4.98 9.80
N ASP A 43 -5.04 -5.68 9.71
CA ASP A 43 -4.97 -7.13 9.49
C ASP A 43 -5.55 -7.97 10.64
N LYS A 44 -5.80 -7.37 11.81
CA LYS A 44 -6.45 -8.01 12.98
C LYS A 44 -7.95 -7.73 13.07
N ILE A 45 -8.49 -6.88 12.20
CA ILE A 45 -9.91 -6.52 12.17
C ILE A 45 -10.68 -7.53 11.31
N LEU A 46 -11.91 -7.88 11.70
CA LEU A 46 -12.73 -8.87 10.97
C LEU A 46 -13.05 -8.46 9.53
N VAL A 47 -13.33 -7.17 9.32
CA VAL A 47 -13.66 -6.58 8.01
C VAL A 47 -12.92 -5.25 7.88
N PRO A 48 -11.63 -5.26 7.50
CA PRO A 48 -10.87 -4.03 7.33
C PRO A 48 -11.25 -3.31 6.03
N LEU A 49 -10.97 -2.00 5.99
CA LEU A 49 -10.98 -1.26 4.74
C LEU A 49 -9.80 -1.74 3.88
N VAL A 50 -10.06 -2.13 2.63
CA VAL A 50 -9.04 -2.65 1.72
C VAL A 50 -9.10 -1.89 0.40
N ARG A 51 -7.93 -1.47 -0.09
CA ARG A 51 -7.75 -0.95 -1.44
C ARG A 51 -6.71 -1.80 -2.16
N MET A 52 -7.06 -2.29 -3.34
CA MET A 52 -6.10 -2.85 -4.28
C MET A 52 -5.62 -1.74 -5.23
N HIS A 53 -4.31 -1.67 -5.44
CA HIS A 53 -3.67 -0.72 -6.34
C HIS A 53 -2.76 -1.48 -7.30
N SER A 54 -2.92 -1.23 -8.60
CA SER A 54 -1.96 -1.72 -9.59
C SER A 54 -0.88 -0.66 -9.74
N GLU A 55 0.38 -1.07 -9.61
CA GLU A 55 1.54 -0.18 -9.76
C GLU A 55 1.45 0.63 -11.05
N CYS A 56 1.58 1.95 -10.93
CA CYS A 56 1.67 2.86 -12.06
C CYS A 56 2.90 3.76 -11.89
N LEU A 57 4.07 3.29 -12.35
CA LEU A 57 5.33 4.03 -12.25
C LEU A 57 5.22 5.50 -12.69
N THR A 58 4.51 5.76 -13.78
CA THR A 58 4.35 7.13 -14.30
C THR A 58 3.46 8.02 -13.43
N GLY A 59 2.41 7.46 -12.83
CA GLY A 59 1.48 8.22 -11.98
C GLY A 59 2.01 8.35 -10.55
N ASP A 60 2.38 7.22 -9.96
CA ASP A 60 2.72 7.09 -8.54
C ASP A 60 4.09 7.72 -8.21
N VAL A 61 5.06 7.64 -9.14
CA VAL A 61 6.44 8.11 -8.91
C VAL A 61 6.73 9.38 -9.69
N PHE A 62 6.39 9.42 -10.98
CA PHE A 62 6.70 10.56 -11.85
C PHE A 62 5.60 11.62 -11.93
N HIS A 63 4.51 11.48 -11.18
CA HIS A 63 3.42 12.46 -11.07
C HIS A 63 2.82 12.85 -12.44
N SER A 64 2.66 11.86 -13.33
CA SER A 64 2.09 12.08 -14.67
C SER A 64 0.65 12.58 -14.59
N SER A 65 0.36 13.70 -15.26
CA SER A 65 -1.02 14.21 -15.42
C SER A 65 -1.84 13.48 -16.49
N ARG A 66 -1.34 12.38 -17.07
CA ARG A 66 -2.08 11.57 -18.06
C ARG A 66 -2.97 10.50 -17.42
N CYS A 67 -2.76 10.22 -16.14
CA CYS A 67 -3.57 9.32 -15.33
C CYS A 67 -3.71 9.92 -13.93
N ASP A 68 -4.69 9.45 -13.17
CA ASP A 68 -4.97 9.88 -11.81
C ASP A 68 -4.37 8.95 -10.74
N CYS A 69 -3.56 7.95 -11.12
CA CYS A 69 -3.04 6.94 -10.18
C CYS A 69 -2.29 7.54 -8.98
N GLY A 70 -1.47 8.58 -9.20
CA GLY A 70 -0.76 9.26 -8.13
C GLY A 70 -1.70 9.96 -7.14
N GLU A 71 -2.71 10.68 -7.63
CA GLU A 71 -3.74 11.31 -6.81
C GLU A 71 -4.55 10.27 -6.03
N GLN A 72 -4.93 9.17 -6.69
CA GLN A 72 -5.62 8.05 -6.05
C GLN A 72 -4.79 7.39 -4.95
N LEU A 73 -3.48 7.25 -5.13
CA LEU A 73 -2.58 6.68 -4.12
C LEU A 73 -2.47 7.59 -2.90
N VAL A 74 -2.30 8.91 -3.11
CA VAL A 74 -2.26 9.91 -2.03
C VAL A 74 -3.57 9.89 -1.24
N GLU A 75 -4.71 10.00 -1.92
CA GLU A 75 -6.04 9.97 -1.28
C GLU A 75 -6.27 8.65 -0.52
N THR A 76 -5.81 7.52 -1.07
CA THR A 76 -5.90 6.22 -0.40
C THR A 76 -5.12 6.20 0.90
N ILE A 77 -3.87 6.67 0.90
CA ILE A 77 -3.04 6.69 2.11
C ILE A 77 -3.67 7.57 3.19
N GLU A 78 -4.20 8.74 2.82
CA GLU A 78 -4.91 9.64 3.74
C GLU A 78 -6.16 8.95 4.32
N LYS A 79 -7.02 8.38 3.47
CA LYS A 79 -8.23 7.67 3.91
C LYS A 79 -7.94 6.47 4.81
N MET A 80 -6.92 5.69 4.49
CA MET A 80 -6.49 4.55 5.31
C MET A 80 -5.96 5.01 6.68
N THR A 81 -5.31 6.17 6.73
CA THR A 81 -4.84 6.77 8.00
C THR A 81 -6.00 7.22 8.88
N GLU A 82 -7.07 7.74 8.29
CA GLU A 82 -8.25 8.21 9.04
C GLU A 82 -9.15 7.06 9.48
N GLN A 83 -9.47 6.14 8.56
CA GLN A 83 -10.53 5.14 8.72
C GLN A 83 -10.05 3.70 8.91
N GLY A 84 -8.79 3.43 8.56
CA GLY A 84 -8.11 2.15 8.75
C GLY A 84 -7.48 1.99 10.12
#